data_AF-A0A8S2PCX0-F1
#
_entry.id   AF-A0A8S2PCX0-F1
#
_cell.length_a   1.000
_cell.length_b   1.000
_cell.length_c   1.000
_cell.angle_alpha   90.00
_cell.angle_beta   90.00
_cell.angle_gamma   90.00
#
_symmetry.space_group_name_H-M   'P 1'
#
loop_
_entity.id
_entity.type
_entity.pdbx_description
1 polymer ?
#
loop_
_entity_poly.entity_id
_entity_poly.type
_entity_poly.pdbx_seq_one_letter_code
_entity_poly.pdbx_strand_id
1 'polypeptide(L)'
;MARPAQEFLVYRGGKWVTKAVHDLNDHVTFDDIKFNYANIVDYIRIVMCVMAGFTMNTKWHLVTAFLILGSILLDWIDGPIARACNQCCIFGSGIDWLADILGTLVMMAWWTRYDYAVIPWLLIATSIEIGTGIFDFSVTATARYPKLKKGQSGFFLILEWSMPENGYTNLGTFLWLAYPFYCVFRTLEYCYGYYELVNMASLLTSVTESNFILTVFLLNRYFLFLPALLYIWCELAYGAHIIRSWIEISKTTKPSAEEIVYDDVTGSVMGGFIHYGILPSSYQTLLQDIYTDLQLKLHTEYKLALSERKVFWINIWQRTGKKTGLMVEFDQSRQLD
;
A
#
# COMPACT_ATOMS: atom_id res chain seq x y z
N MET A 1 -44.03 1.37 6.90
CA MET A 1 -43.73 2.13 5.67
C MET A 1 -42.63 1.40 4.93
N ALA A 2 -42.85 1.01 3.67
CA ALA A 2 -41.79 0.47 2.83
C ALA A 2 -40.77 1.58 2.53
N ARG A 3 -39.46 1.30 2.61
CA ARG A 3 -38.45 2.25 2.13
C ARG A 3 -38.66 2.41 0.62
N PRO A 4 -38.64 3.65 0.08
CA PRO A 4 -38.68 3.85 -1.37
C PRO A 4 -37.55 3.07 -2.02
N ALA A 5 -37.82 2.47 -3.19
CA ALA A 5 -36.81 1.74 -3.95
C ALA A 5 -35.64 2.70 -4.23
N GLN A 6 -34.45 2.35 -3.74
CA GLN A 6 -33.26 3.15 -4.00
C GLN A 6 -32.89 2.98 -5.48
N GLU A 7 -32.59 4.10 -6.13
CA GLU A 7 -32.15 4.16 -7.50
C GLU A 7 -30.68 4.59 -7.53
N PHE A 8 -29.84 3.85 -8.26
CA PHE A 8 -28.43 4.16 -8.42
C PHE A 8 -28.11 4.59 -9.84
N LEU A 9 -27.25 5.61 -9.99
CA LEU A 9 -26.71 6.00 -11.28
C LEU A 9 -25.48 5.14 -11.58
N VAL A 10 -25.56 4.37 -12.67
CA VAL A 10 -24.44 3.58 -13.20
C VAL A 10 -23.97 4.22 -14.49
N TYR A 11 -22.68 4.53 -14.60
CA TYR A 11 -22.11 5.06 -15.84
C TYR A 11 -21.85 3.92 -16.82
N ARG A 12 -22.60 3.87 -17.94
CA ARG A 12 -22.40 2.89 -19.01
C ARG A 12 -22.43 3.58 -20.38
N GLY A 13 -21.42 3.29 -21.20
CA GLY A 13 -21.38 3.77 -22.59
C GLY A 13 -21.43 5.30 -22.72
N GLY A 14 -20.83 6.04 -21.79
CA GLY A 14 -20.79 7.50 -21.83
C GLY A 14 -22.02 8.22 -21.26
N LYS A 15 -22.97 7.48 -20.64
CA LYS A 15 -24.18 8.06 -20.04
C LYS A 15 -24.42 7.49 -18.65
N TRP A 16 -24.97 8.32 -17.76
CA TRP A 16 -25.50 7.87 -16.48
C TRP A 16 -26.86 7.22 -16.70
N VAL A 17 -27.02 5.98 -16.24
CA VAL A 17 -28.25 5.22 -16.35
C VAL A 17 -28.72 4.86 -14.95
N THR A 18 -29.98 5.17 -14.65
CA THR A 18 -30.60 4.79 -13.38
C THR A 18 -30.90 3.29 -13.38
N LYS A 19 -30.48 2.58 -12.33
CA LYS A 19 -30.82 1.18 -12.08
C LYS A 19 -31.44 1.04 -10.70
N ALA A 20 -32.49 0.22 -10.61
CA ALA A 20 -33.08 -0.16 -9.34
C ALA A 20 -32.15 -1.12 -8.56
N VAL A 21 -32.11 -1.03 -7.23
CA VAL A 21 -31.28 -1.90 -6.36
C VAL A 21 -31.54 -3.39 -6.59
N HIS A 22 -32.77 -3.76 -6.90
CA HIS A 22 -33.16 -5.16 -7.06
C HIS A 22 -32.52 -5.83 -8.29
N ASP A 23 -32.03 -5.05 -9.26
CA ASP A 23 -31.28 -5.53 -10.42
C ASP A 23 -29.76 -5.56 -10.17
N LEU A 24 -29.34 -5.23 -8.94
CA LEU A 24 -27.97 -5.08 -8.48
C LEU A 24 -27.68 -6.10 -7.35
N ASN A 25 -28.13 -7.35 -7.50
CA ASN A 25 -28.00 -8.40 -6.47
C ASN A 25 -26.56 -8.77 -6.08
N ASP A 26 -25.53 -8.27 -6.76
CA ASP A 26 -24.11 -8.55 -6.50
C ASP A 26 -23.28 -7.29 -6.14
N HIS A 27 -23.93 -6.20 -5.70
CA HIS A 27 -23.20 -4.96 -5.42
C HIS A 27 -22.88 -4.81 -3.93
N VAL A 28 -21.60 -4.57 -3.66
CA VAL A 28 -21.11 -4.18 -2.34
C VAL A 28 -21.46 -2.71 -2.10
N THR A 29 -22.21 -2.43 -1.04
CA THR A 29 -22.57 -1.05 -0.68
C THR A 29 -21.49 -0.40 0.18
N PHE A 30 -21.54 0.93 0.30
CA PHE A 30 -20.66 1.64 1.23
C PHE A 30 -20.83 1.15 2.68
N ASP A 31 -22.06 0.84 3.09
CA ASP A 31 -22.34 0.34 4.43
C ASP A 31 -21.66 -1.01 4.71
N ASP A 32 -21.43 -1.81 3.68
CA ASP A 32 -20.75 -3.11 3.78
C ASP A 32 -19.23 -2.98 3.94
N ILE A 33 -18.61 -1.93 3.37
CA ILE A 33 -17.15 -1.80 3.30
C ILE A 33 -16.55 -0.74 4.24
N LYS A 34 -17.34 0.25 4.68
CA LYS A 34 -16.81 1.37 5.45
C LYS A 34 -16.10 0.96 6.75
N PHE A 35 -16.45 -0.18 7.33
CA PHE A 35 -15.82 -0.71 8.55
C PHE A 35 -14.97 -1.96 8.32
N ASN A 36 -14.48 -2.18 7.09
CA ASN A 36 -13.41 -3.15 6.87
C ASN A 36 -12.21 -2.82 7.78
N TYR A 37 -11.52 -3.85 8.28
CA TYR A 37 -10.43 -3.67 9.24
C TYR A 37 -9.30 -2.82 8.66
N ALA A 38 -8.96 -3.03 7.38
CA ALA A 38 -7.98 -2.20 6.68
C ALA A 38 -8.42 -0.73 6.63
N ASN A 39 -9.68 -0.46 6.22
CA ASN A 39 -10.21 0.90 6.17
C ASN A 39 -10.21 1.59 7.54
N ILE A 40 -10.40 0.84 8.63
CA ILE A 40 -10.28 1.38 9.99
C ILE A 40 -8.84 1.82 10.29
N VAL A 41 -7.84 1.04 9.86
CA VAL A 41 -6.43 1.44 9.96
C VAL A 41 -6.19 2.73 9.18
N ASP A 42 -6.69 2.85 7.96
CA ASP A 42 -6.56 4.06 7.15
C ASP A 42 -7.23 5.28 7.78
N TYR A 43 -8.41 5.10 8.40
CA TYR A 43 -9.05 6.17 9.15
C TYR A 43 -8.23 6.61 10.36
N ILE A 44 -7.59 5.67 11.07
CA ILE A 44 -6.68 6.00 12.17
C ILE A 44 -5.50 6.80 11.62
N ARG A 45 -4.90 6.40 10.49
CA ARG A 45 -3.82 7.14 9.82
C ARG A 45 -4.24 8.58 9.50
N ILE A 46 -5.41 8.78 8.90
CA ILE A 46 -5.98 10.10 8.62
C ILE A 46 -6.14 10.93 9.90
N VAL A 47 -6.70 10.34 10.96
CA VAL A 47 -6.85 11.02 12.26
C VAL A 47 -5.49 11.41 12.84
N MET A 48 -4.48 10.54 12.74
CA MET A 48 -3.11 10.84 13.19
C MET A 48 -2.51 12.01 12.42
N CYS A 49 -2.68 12.07 11.10
CA CYS A 49 -2.24 13.20 10.27
C CYS A 49 -2.93 14.51 10.67
N VAL A 50 -4.26 14.49 10.89
CA VAL A 50 -5.02 15.66 11.35
C VAL A 50 -4.54 16.12 12.72
N MET A 51 -4.34 15.19 13.66
CA MET A 51 -3.82 15.49 15.00
C MET A 51 -2.40 16.06 14.94
N ALA A 52 -1.52 15.51 14.09
CA ALA A 52 -0.19 16.06 13.85
C ALA A 52 -0.28 17.49 13.31
N GLY A 53 -1.26 17.75 12.45
CA GLY A 53 -1.60 19.08 11.97
C GLY A 53 -1.92 20.08 13.09
N PHE A 54 -2.68 19.66 14.10
CA PHE A 54 -2.97 20.51 15.27
C PHE A 54 -1.75 20.69 16.18
N THR A 55 -0.92 19.66 16.35
CA THR A 55 0.23 19.73 17.27
C THR A 55 1.44 20.43 16.66
N MET A 56 1.53 20.58 15.32
CA MET A 56 2.73 21.14 14.68
C MET A 56 3.07 22.57 15.11
N ASN A 57 2.06 23.37 15.50
CA ASN A 57 2.27 24.74 15.98
C ASN A 57 2.46 24.87 17.50
N THR A 58 2.42 23.75 18.21
CA THR A 58 2.59 23.71 19.67
C THR A 58 4.05 23.47 20.04
N LYS A 59 4.34 23.37 21.34
CA LYS A 59 5.63 22.91 21.86
C LYS A 59 5.77 21.37 21.82
N TRP A 60 4.78 20.65 21.31
CA TRP A 60 4.73 19.18 21.31
C TRP A 60 5.34 18.58 20.04
N HIS A 61 6.60 18.90 19.76
CA HIS A 61 7.30 18.41 18.58
C HIS A 61 7.41 16.88 18.56
N LEU A 62 7.68 16.26 19.72
CA LEU A 62 7.74 14.79 19.84
C LEU A 62 6.39 14.13 19.53
N VAL A 63 5.29 14.70 20.02
CA VAL A 63 3.94 14.18 19.73
C VAL A 63 3.66 14.26 18.23
N THR A 64 3.99 15.40 17.59
CA THR A 64 3.87 15.58 16.14
C THR A 64 4.69 14.52 15.39
N ALA A 65 5.94 14.29 15.81
CA ALA A 65 6.82 13.29 15.22
C ALA A 65 6.25 11.87 15.31
N PHE A 66 5.75 11.47 16.48
CA PHE A 66 5.18 10.13 16.69
C PHE A 66 3.84 9.94 15.97
N LEU A 67 3.03 10.99 15.83
CA LEU A 67 1.79 10.93 15.05
C LEU A 67 2.08 10.72 13.57
N ILE A 68 3.05 11.45 13.00
CA ILE A 68 3.48 11.27 11.61
C ILE A 68 4.10 9.88 11.43
N LEU A 69 5.06 9.49 12.27
CA LEU A 69 5.71 8.20 12.18
C LEU A 69 4.72 7.05 12.32
N GLY A 70 3.80 7.14 13.29
CA GLY A 70 2.79 6.11 13.49
C GLY A 70 1.82 5.99 12.32
N SER A 71 1.40 7.11 11.72
CA SER A 71 0.59 7.07 10.49
C SER A 71 1.31 6.35 9.36
N ILE A 72 2.61 6.60 9.20
CA ILE A 72 3.42 5.98 8.16
C ILE A 72 3.65 4.50 8.46
N LEU A 73 3.92 4.12 9.71
CA LEU A 73 4.10 2.70 10.06
C LEU A 73 2.82 1.88 9.92
N LEU A 74 1.65 2.50 10.12
CA LEU A 74 0.36 1.84 9.94
C LEU A 74 0.04 1.53 8.47
N ASP A 75 0.58 2.30 7.52
CA ASP A 75 0.52 2.03 6.07
C ASP A 75 0.95 0.60 5.72
N TRP A 76 1.98 0.12 6.41
CA TRP A 76 2.49 -1.21 6.15
C TRP A 76 1.54 -2.34 6.60
N ILE A 77 0.51 -2.00 7.39
CA ILE A 77 -0.37 -2.97 8.06
C ILE A 77 -1.72 -3.10 7.33
N ASP A 78 -2.25 -2.03 6.73
CA ASP A 78 -3.58 -2.05 6.09
C ASP A 78 -3.66 -3.06 4.93
N GLY A 79 -2.67 -3.12 4.05
CA GLY A 79 -2.62 -4.00 2.91
C GLY A 79 -2.57 -5.48 3.31
N PRO A 80 -1.67 -5.90 4.21
CA PRO A 80 -1.70 -7.25 4.78
C PRO A 80 -3.03 -7.62 5.42
N ILE A 81 -3.65 -6.71 6.18
CA ILE A 81 -4.98 -6.94 6.78
C ILE A 81 -6.04 -7.10 5.69
N ALA A 82 -6.06 -6.22 4.68
CA ALA A 82 -7.01 -6.26 3.58
C ALA A 82 -6.92 -7.60 2.84
N ARG A 83 -5.71 -8.09 2.57
CA ARG A 83 -5.48 -9.39 1.92
C ARG A 83 -5.87 -10.56 2.82
N ALA A 84 -5.45 -10.56 4.08
CA ALA A 84 -5.74 -11.64 5.02
C ALA A 84 -7.24 -11.78 5.31
N CYS A 85 -7.98 -10.68 5.32
CA CYS A 85 -9.42 -10.66 5.57
C CYS A 85 -10.28 -10.69 4.29
N ASN A 86 -9.67 -10.77 3.09
CA ASN A 86 -10.37 -10.67 1.81
C ASN A 86 -11.26 -9.41 1.70
N GLN A 87 -10.73 -8.27 2.16
CA GLN A 87 -11.39 -6.97 2.26
C GLN A 87 -10.85 -5.92 1.29
N CYS A 88 -10.00 -6.31 0.33
CA CYS A 88 -9.49 -5.43 -0.71
C CYS A 88 -10.67 -4.85 -1.52
N CYS A 89 -10.89 -3.53 -1.47
CA CYS A 89 -11.88 -2.82 -2.28
C CYS A 89 -11.34 -1.48 -2.82
N ILE A 90 -11.88 -0.99 -3.96
CA ILE A 90 -11.45 0.28 -4.60
C ILE A 90 -11.57 1.44 -3.63
N PHE A 91 -12.64 1.43 -2.83
CA PHE A 91 -12.86 2.42 -1.78
C PHE A 91 -11.71 2.41 -0.76
N GLY A 92 -11.33 1.23 -0.25
CA GLY A 92 -10.21 1.10 0.70
C GLY A 92 -8.90 1.64 0.13
N SER A 93 -8.54 1.23 -1.09
CA SER A 93 -7.37 1.78 -1.79
C SER A 93 -7.42 3.31 -1.96
N GLY A 94 -8.61 3.89 -2.14
CA GLY A 94 -8.78 5.34 -2.19
C GLY A 94 -8.60 6.04 -0.83
N ILE A 95 -8.96 5.38 0.28
CA ILE A 95 -8.76 5.91 1.63
C ILE A 95 -7.30 5.79 2.05
N ASP A 96 -6.67 4.65 1.79
CA ASP A 96 -5.22 4.41 1.94
C ASP A 96 -4.40 5.51 1.25
N TRP A 97 -4.66 5.73 -0.03
CA TRP A 97 -4.02 6.80 -0.81
C TRP A 97 -4.28 8.21 -0.25
N LEU A 98 -5.50 8.48 0.25
CA LEU A 98 -5.80 9.75 0.92
C LEU A 98 -4.95 9.91 2.19
N ALA A 99 -4.74 8.84 2.95
CA ALA A 99 -3.89 8.85 4.14
C ALA A 99 -2.43 9.17 3.79
N ASP A 100 -1.89 8.60 2.70
CA ASP A 100 -0.53 8.88 2.21
C ASP A 100 -0.31 10.35 1.85
N ILE A 101 -1.25 10.93 1.11
CA ILE A 101 -1.20 12.35 0.73
C ILE A 101 -1.24 13.22 1.97
N LEU A 102 -2.15 12.94 2.91
CA LEU A 102 -2.23 13.73 4.14
C LEU A 102 -0.96 13.59 4.97
N GLY A 103 -0.37 12.40 5.06
CA GLY A 103 0.91 12.16 5.73
C GLY A 103 2.04 12.99 5.11
N THR A 104 2.15 12.96 3.78
CA THR A 104 3.15 13.72 3.02
C THR A 104 2.96 15.22 3.18
N LEU A 105 1.73 15.73 3.06
CA LEU A 105 1.43 17.16 3.21
C LEU A 105 1.74 17.66 4.62
N VAL A 106 1.35 16.90 5.65
CA VAL A 106 1.62 17.26 7.06
C VAL A 106 3.12 17.23 7.34
N MET A 107 3.84 16.23 6.84
CA MET A 107 5.29 16.15 6.95
C MET A 107 5.97 17.32 6.24
N MET A 108 5.56 17.67 5.02
CA MET A 108 6.08 18.85 4.31
C MET A 108 5.85 20.13 5.11
N ALA A 109 4.59 20.39 5.52
CA ALA A 109 4.23 21.57 6.30
C ALA A 109 5.07 21.66 7.58
N TRP A 110 5.24 20.54 8.27
CA TRP A 110 6.04 20.47 9.48
C TRP A 110 7.52 20.78 9.23
N TRP A 111 8.11 20.24 8.16
CA TRP A 111 9.49 20.53 7.79
C TRP A 111 9.74 21.99 7.40
N THR A 112 8.78 22.64 6.74
CA THR A 112 8.91 24.07 6.35
C THR A 112 9.10 24.99 7.56
N ARG A 113 8.69 24.55 8.75
CA ARG A 113 8.91 25.26 10.02
C ARG A 113 10.39 25.26 10.44
N TYR A 114 11.12 24.19 10.12
CA TYR A 114 12.49 24.00 10.60
C TYR A 114 13.53 24.60 9.67
N ASP A 115 13.32 24.51 8.35
CA ASP A 115 14.27 25.02 7.38
C ASP A 115 13.55 25.43 6.07
N TYR A 116 13.48 26.74 5.81
CA TYR A 116 12.88 27.25 4.58
C TYR A 116 13.69 26.90 3.33
N ALA A 117 14.99 26.62 3.47
CA ALA A 117 15.85 26.27 2.35
C ALA A 117 15.51 24.89 1.76
N VAL A 118 14.84 24.02 2.53
CA VAL A 118 14.40 22.71 2.02
C VAL A 118 13.07 22.76 1.25
N ILE A 119 12.34 23.87 1.29
CA ILE A 119 11.01 23.99 0.66
C ILE A 119 11.00 23.60 -0.81
N PRO A 120 11.92 24.09 -1.69
CA PRO A 120 11.90 23.71 -3.09
C PRO A 120 12.04 22.20 -3.30
N TRP A 121 12.89 21.55 -2.49
CA TRP A 121 13.13 20.10 -2.57
C TRP A 121 11.93 19.29 -2.07
N LEU A 122 11.30 19.74 -0.97
CA LEU A 122 10.08 19.11 -0.46
C LEU A 122 8.90 19.26 -1.42
N LEU A 123 8.78 20.41 -2.10
CA LEU A 123 7.76 20.62 -3.12
C LEU A 123 7.95 19.67 -4.30
N ILE A 124 9.19 19.48 -4.76
CA ILE A 124 9.51 18.51 -5.82
C ILE A 124 9.15 17.10 -5.37
N ALA A 125 9.62 16.67 -4.19
CA ALA A 125 9.34 15.34 -3.65
C ALA A 125 7.83 15.08 -3.48
N THR A 126 7.11 16.03 -2.87
CA THR A 126 5.66 15.95 -2.67
C THR A 126 4.90 15.94 -4.00
N SER A 127 5.36 16.68 -5.01
CA SER A 127 4.73 16.66 -6.34
C SER A 127 4.92 15.33 -7.06
N ILE A 128 6.10 14.71 -6.88
CA ILE A 128 6.37 13.38 -7.40
C ILE A 128 5.44 12.38 -6.70
N GLU A 129 5.41 12.36 -5.38
CA GLU A 129 4.60 11.45 -4.56
C GLU A 129 3.09 11.55 -4.87
N ILE A 130 2.55 12.76 -4.89
CA ILE A 130 1.14 12.98 -5.23
C ILE A 130 0.89 12.54 -6.67
N GLY A 131 1.79 12.89 -7.60
CA GLY A 131 1.68 12.52 -9.00
C GLY A 131 1.64 11.00 -9.18
N THR A 132 2.61 10.28 -8.61
CA THR A 132 2.73 8.82 -8.70
C THR A 132 1.53 8.15 -8.06
N GLY A 133 1.13 8.60 -6.87
CA GLY A 133 -0.06 8.10 -6.18
C GLY A 133 -1.36 8.28 -6.97
N ILE A 134 -1.59 9.43 -7.63
CA ILE A 134 -2.78 9.62 -8.49
C ILE A 134 -2.81 8.56 -9.59
N PHE A 135 -1.66 8.33 -10.24
CA PHE A 135 -1.56 7.36 -11.33
C PHE A 135 -1.72 5.94 -10.81
N ASP A 136 -1.12 5.61 -9.66
CA ASP A 136 -1.26 4.30 -9.04
C ASP A 136 -2.70 4.02 -8.63
N PHE A 137 -3.37 4.96 -7.98
CA PHE A 137 -4.81 4.83 -7.68
C PHE A 137 -5.64 4.70 -8.96
N SER A 138 -5.34 5.45 -10.02
CA SER A 138 -6.06 5.35 -11.30
C SER A 138 -5.89 3.99 -11.95
N VAL A 139 -4.68 3.43 -11.91
CA VAL A 139 -4.37 2.07 -12.36
C VAL A 139 -5.14 1.04 -11.52
N THR A 140 -5.14 1.22 -10.19
CA THR A 140 -5.80 0.37 -9.20
C THR A 140 -7.32 0.35 -9.41
N ALA A 141 -7.94 1.53 -9.52
CA ALA A 141 -9.36 1.72 -9.74
C ALA A 141 -9.84 1.18 -11.10
N THR A 142 -8.94 1.07 -12.08
CA THR A 142 -9.24 0.49 -13.39
C THR A 142 -8.81 -0.97 -13.52
N ALA A 143 -8.11 -1.53 -12.52
CA ALA A 143 -7.46 -2.84 -12.53
C ALA A 143 -6.53 -3.04 -13.76
N ARG A 144 -5.73 -2.03 -14.11
CA ARG A 144 -4.88 -2.02 -15.33
C ARG A 144 -3.43 -1.69 -15.04
N TYR A 145 -2.74 -2.60 -14.38
CA TYR A 145 -1.31 -2.42 -14.13
C TYR A 145 -0.51 -2.62 -15.41
N PRO A 146 0.38 -1.68 -15.77
CA PRO A 146 1.26 -1.87 -16.91
C PRO A 146 2.24 -3.01 -16.64
N LYS A 147 2.42 -3.91 -17.62
CA LYS A 147 3.42 -4.97 -17.53
C LYS A 147 4.81 -4.37 -17.63
N LEU A 148 5.59 -4.56 -16.57
CA LEU A 148 7.03 -4.33 -16.56
C LEU A 148 7.73 -5.35 -17.49
N LYS A 149 8.09 -4.91 -18.70
CA LYS A 149 8.88 -5.72 -19.65
C LYS A 149 10.34 -5.80 -19.18
N LYS A 150 10.79 -7.00 -18.80
CA LYS A 150 12.19 -7.28 -18.43
C LYS A 150 13.16 -6.74 -19.50
N GLY A 151 14.16 -5.97 -19.06
CA GLY A 151 15.29 -5.52 -19.89
C GLY A 151 15.10 -4.22 -20.67
N GLN A 152 14.05 -3.43 -20.44
CA GLN A 152 13.76 -2.24 -21.27
C GLN A 152 14.43 -0.92 -20.84
N SER A 153 15.21 -0.83 -19.75
CA SER A 153 16.05 0.34 -19.45
C SER A 153 16.94 0.11 -18.23
N GLY A 154 18.01 0.90 -18.05
CA GLY A 154 18.82 0.90 -16.81
C GLY A 154 18.03 1.27 -15.55
N PHE A 155 16.88 1.93 -15.73
CA PHE A 155 15.94 2.25 -14.68
C PHE A 155 15.13 1.06 -14.18
N PHE A 156 14.89 0.09 -15.07
CA PHE A 156 14.24 -1.17 -14.72
C PHE A 156 15.07 -1.96 -13.71
N LEU A 157 16.41 -1.88 -13.77
CA LEU A 157 17.29 -2.54 -12.82
C LEU A 157 17.08 -2.03 -11.39
N ILE A 158 16.89 -0.73 -11.19
CA ILE A 158 16.70 -0.14 -9.85
C ILE A 158 15.33 -0.54 -9.29
N LEU A 159 14.30 -0.51 -10.13
CA LEU A 159 12.94 -0.88 -9.74
C LEU A 159 12.82 -2.39 -9.51
N GLU A 160 13.46 -3.23 -10.33
CA GLU A 160 13.57 -4.68 -10.13
C GLU A 160 14.42 -5.03 -8.89
N TRP A 161 15.40 -4.20 -8.52
CA TRP A 161 16.18 -4.40 -7.31
C TRP A 161 15.40 -4.01 -6.04
N SER A 162 14.59 -2.96 -6.13
CA SER A 162 13.78 -2.46 -5.01
C SER A 162 12.47 -3.24 -4.85
N MET A 163 11.88 -3.69 -5.96
CA MET A 163 10.57 -4.35 -6.05
C MET A 163 10.55 -5.47 -7.13
N PRO A 164 11.35 -6.54 -6.97
CA PRO A 164 11.33 -7.69 -7.86
C PRO A 164 9.93 -8.31 -7.88
N GLU A 165 9.44 -8.60 -9.09
CA GLU A 165 8.12 -9.21 -9.31
C GLU A 165 6.95 -8.42 -8.71
N ASN A 166 7.10 -7.10 -8.58
CA ASN A 166 6.14 -6.17 -7.96
C ASN A 166 5.95 -6.38 -6.44
N GLY A 167 6.79 -7.19 -5.78
CA GLY A 167 6.77 -7.36 -4.34
C GLY A 167 7.76 -6.43 -3.63
N TYR A 168 7.37 -5.85 -2.49
CA TYR A 168 8.31 -5.10 -1.64
C TYR A 168 9.45 -6.01 -1.17
N THR A 169 10.70 -5.70 -1.54
CA THR A 169 11.85 -6.31 -0.88
C THR A 169 12.13 -5.65 0.46
N ASN A 170 12.98 -6.28 1.26
CA ASN A 170 13.62 -5.62 2.40
C ASN A 170 14.32 -4.31 2.00
N LEU A 171 14.89 -4.23 0.78
CA LEU A 171 15.50 -3.01 0.28
C LEU A 171 14.45 -1.95 -0.04
N GLY A 172 13.40 -2.29 -0.79
CA GLY A 172 12.30 -1.36 -1.09
C GLY A 172 11.64 -0.84 0.18
N THR A 173 11.39 -1.72 1.14
CA THR A 173 10.87 -1.36 2.48
C THR A 173 11.83 -0.44 3.23
N PHE A 174 13.13 -0.72 3.19
CA PHE A 174 14.14 0.14 3.79
C PHE A 174 14.19 1.52 3.14
N LEU A 175 14.13 1.61 1.80
CA LEU A 175 14.13 2.87 1.08
C LEU A 175 12.88 3.70 1.42
N TRP A 176 11.71 3.07 1.43
CA TRP A 176 10.45 3.69 1.83
C TRP A 176 10.49 4.18 3.28
N LEU A 177 11.00 3.38 4.22
CA LEU A 177 11.16 3.76 5.63
C LEU A 177 12.27 4.80 5.88
N ALA A 178 13.28 4.87 5.02
CA ALA A 178 14.41 5.77 5.24
C ALA A 178 13.98 7.24 5.22
N TYR A 179 13.04 7.59 4.35
CA TYR A 179 12.48 8.95 4.26
C TYR A 179 11.77 9.40 5.56
N PRO A 180 10.76 8.68 6.10
CA PRO A 180 10.10 9.06 7.34
C PRO A 180 11.03 8.99 8.55
N PHE A 181 11.93 7.99 8.63
CA PHE A 181 12.92 7.96 9.71
C PHE A 181 13.87 9.16 9.64
N TYR A 182 14.35 9.53 8.45
CA TYR A 182 15.17 10.73 8.26
C TYR A 182 14.42 11.97 8.78
N CYS A 183 13.13 12.10 8.48
CA CYS A 183 12.29 13.19 8.96
C CYS A 183 12.15 13.24 10.49
N VAL A 184 11.93 12.09 11.12
CA VAL A 184 11.85 11.98 12.58
C VAL A 184 13.19 12.29 13.23
N PHE A 185 14.30 11.74 12.73
CA PHE A 185 15.63 11.99 13.29
C PHE A 185 16.05 13.45 13.16
N ARG A 186 15.73 14.11 12.04
CA ARG A 186 16.00 15.55 11.85
C ARG A 186 15.19 16.41 12.83
N THR A 187 13.98 15.98 13.16
CA THR A 187 13.19 16.62 14.21
C THR A 187 13.81 16.43 15.58
N LEU A 188 14.22 15.20 15.91
CA LEU A 188 14.89 14.92 17.17
C LEU A 188 16.18 15.73 17.29
N GLU A 189 16.95 15.83 16.22
CA GLU A 189 18.15 16.67 16.14
C GLU A 189 17.81 18.16 16.37
N TYR A 190 16.72 18.67 15.78
CA TYR A 190 16.28 20.05 16.01
C TYR A 190 15.83 20.27 17.46
N CYS A 191 15.01 19.37 18.00
CA CYS A 191 14.52 19.46 19.38
C CYS A 191 15.69 19.39 20.37
N TYR A 192 16.62 18.48 20.13
CA TYR A 192 17.80 18.28 20.96
C TYR A 192 18.80 19.43 20.81
N GLY A 193 19.07 19.86 19.58
CA GLY A 193 19.96 20.98 19.25
C GLY A 193 19.44 22.32 19.79
N TYR A 194 18.12 22.53 19.86
CA TYR A 194 17.54 23.69 20.53
C TYR A 194 17.77 23.66 22.05
N TYR A 195 17.60 22.50 22.69
CA TYR A 195 17.86 22.33 24.12
C TYR A 195 19.36 22.42 24.47
N GLU A 196 20.23 21.87 23.63
CA GLU A 196 21.67 22.00 23.83
C GLU A 196 22.22 23.35 23.43
N LEU A 197 21.67 24.12 22.48
CA LEU A 197 22.13 25.51 22.28
C LEU A 197 21.85 26.37 23.51
N VAL A 198 20.71 26.11 24.18
CA VAL A 198 20.32 26.78 25.43
C VAL A 198 21.17 26.31 26.61
N ASN A 199 21.57 25.03 26.66
CA ASN A 199 22.38 24.47 27.76
C ASN A 199 23.91 24.53 27.53
N MET A 200 24.41 24.53 26.29
CA MET A 200 25.83 24.68 25.92
C MET A 200 26.36 26.06 26.27
N ALA A 201 25.50 27.09 26.23
CA ALA A 201 25.84 28.40 26.78
C ALA A 201 26.14 28.34 28.29
N SER A 202 25.69 27.30 28.99
CA SER A 202 25.90 27.08 30.43
C SER A 202 26.90 25.96 30.77
N LEU A 203 27.24 25.07 29.82
CA LEU A 203 27.95 23.80 30.11
C LEU A 203 29.18 23.54 29.21
N LEU A 204 29.86 24.59 28.78
CA LEU A 204 31.17 24.53 28.09
C LEU A 204 32.32 23.97 28.97
N THR A 205 32.03 23.19 30.01
CA THR A 205 33.00 22.70 31.01
C THR A 205 33.08 21.18 31.18
N SER A 206 32.29 20.34 30.49
CA SER A 206 32.47 18.87 30.54
C SER A 206 32.16 18.17 29.20
N VAL A 207 33.20 17.65 28.54
CA VAL A 207 33.25 17.44 27.07
C VAL A 207 33.06 15.98 26.59
N THR A 208 32.66 15.01 27.41
CA THR A 208 32.73 13.59 26.99
C THR A 208 31.44 12.97 26.44
N GLU A 209 30.23 13.36 26.88
CA GLU A 209 28.99 12.68 26.48
C GLU A 209 28.26 13.32 25.27
N SER A 210 28.37 14.64 25.09
CA SER A 210 27.69 15.38 24.00
C SER A 210 28.18 14.97 22.60
N ASN A 211 29.40 14.45 22.49
CA ASN A 211 29.97 14.01 21.21
C ASN A 211 29.28 12.75 20.65
N PHE A 212 28.75 11.86 21.49
CA PHE A 212 28.13 10.61 21.01
C PHE A 212 26.79 10.87 20.33
N ILE A 213 25.90 11.65 20.95
CA ILE A 213 24.56 11.94 20.41
C ILE A 213 24.67 12.72 19.09
N LEU A 214 25.56 13.72 19.03
CA LEU A 214 25.83 14.45 17.79
C LEU A 214 26.36 13.53 16.68
N THR A 215 27.25 12.59 17.03
CA THR A 215 27.76 11.59 16.08
C THR A 215 26.63 10.70 15.55
N VAL A 216 25.71 10.25 16.42
CA VAL A 216 24.54 9.46 16.01
C VAL A 216 23.64 10.25 15.05
N PHE A 217 23.37 11.52 15.31
CA PHE A 217 22.57 12.35 14.40
C PHE A 217 23.27 12.60 13.06
N LEU A 218 24.57 12.86 13.06
CA LEU A 218 25.34 13.02 11.83
C LEU A 218 25.36 11.74 11.01
N LEU A 219 25.63 10.59 11.64
CA LEU A 219 25.61 9.30 10.96
C LEU A 219 24.23 9.01 10.36
N ASN A 220 23.15 9.21 11.12
CA ASN A 220 21.78 9.03 10.61
C ASN A 220 21.47 9.97 9.45
N ARG A 221 21.91 11.24 9.51
CA ARG A 221 21.73 12.21 8.42
C ARG A 221 22.32 11.67 7.13
N TYR A 222 23.58 11.25 7.13
CA TYR A 222 24.23 10.78 5.90
C TYR A 222 23.74 9.39 5.48
N PHE A 223 23.46 8.51 6.45
CA PHE A 223 23.03 7.15 6.19
C PHE A 223 21.62 7.08 5.59
N LEU A 224 20.69 7.92 6.05
CA LEU A 224 19.29 7.91 5.59
C LEU A 224 19.03 8.85 4.40
N PHE A 225 19.87 9.87 4.20
CA PHE A 225 19.67 10.83 3.11
C PHE A 225 19.78 10.18 1.72
N LEU A 226 20.82 9.37 1.48
CA LEU A 226 21.00 8.72 0.18
C LEU A 226 19.86 7.72 -0.14
N PRO A 227 19.43 6.85 0.80
CA PRO A 227 18.21 6.05 0.65
C PRO A 227 16.94 6.86 0.37
N ALA A 228 16.73 7.99 1.07
CA ALA A 228 15.57 8.85 0.85
C ALA A 228 15.57 9.48 -0.56
N LEU A 229 16.74 9.90 -1.06
CA LEU A 229 16.88 10.36 -2.45
C LEU A 229 16.60 9.25 -3.46
N LEU A 230 17.11 8.04 -3.18
CA LEU A 230 16.87 6.88 -4.04
C LEU A 230 15.39 6.49 -4.06
N TYR A 231 14.68 6.62 -2.94
CA TYR A 231 13.24 6.42 -2.86
C TYR A 231 12.47 7.40 -3.76
N ILE A 232 12.73 8.71 -3.65
CA ILE A 232 12.09 9.72 -4.52
C ILE A 232 12.38 9.43 -6.00
N TRP A 233 13.60 8.98 -6.30
CA TRP A 233 13.96 8.55 -7.65
C TRP A 233 13.14 7.34 -8.11
N CYS A 234 12.94 6.33 -7.24
CA CYS A 234 12.10 5.17 -7.52
C CYS A 234 10.63 5.55 -7.76
N GLU A 235 10.09 6.52 -7.02
CA GLU A 235 8.72 7.02 -7.22
C GLU A 235 8.58 7.72 -8.57
N LEU A 236 9.43 8.71 -8.85
CA LEU A 236 9.48 9.38 -10.16
C LEU A 236 9.61 8.36 -11.29
N ALA A 237 10.40 7.33 -11.03
CA ALA A 237 10.62 6.26 -11.95
C ALA A 237 9.34 5.48 -12.26
N TYR A 238 8.67 5.03 -11.20
CA TYR A 238 7.41 4.31 -11.31
C TYR A 238 6.34 5.15 -12.03
N GLY A 239 6.21 6.43 -11.69
CA GLY A 239 5.27 7.34 -12.37
C GLY A 239 5.53 7.48 -13.86
N ALA A 240 6.80 7.68 -14.25
CA ALA A 240 7.16 7.76 -15.68
C ALA A 240 6.88 6.45 -16.43
N HIS A 241 7.05 5.29 -15.78
CA HIS A 241 6.68 4.00 -16.35
C HIS A 241 5.17 3.87 -16.57
N ILE A 242 4.34 4.25 -15.59
CA ILE A 242 2.88 4.23 -15.73
C ILE A 242 2.45 5.10 -16.90
N ILE A 243 2.91 6.36 -16.95
CA ILE A 243 2.54 7.30 -18.02
C ILE A 243 2.92 6.76 -19.39
N ARG A 244 4.14 6.25 -19.56
CA ARG A 244 4.61 5.71 -20.84
C ARG A 244 3.85 4.46 -21.28
N SER A 245 3.40 3.67 -20.33
CA SER A 245 2.70 2.41 -20.58
C SER A 245 1.19 2.56 -20.56
N TRP A 246 0.68 3.79 -20.38
CA TRP A 246 -0.73 4.07 -20.29
C TRP A 246 -1.42 3.87 -21.64
N ILE A 247 -2.44 3.01 -21.66
CA ILE A 247 -3.25 2.75 -22.84
C ILE A 247 -4.71 3.03 -22.50
N GLU A 248 -5.27 4.10 -23.09
CA GLU A 248 -6.70 4.37 -23.01
C GLU A 248 -7.42 3.49 -24.04
N ILE A 249 -8.43 2.72 -23.59
CA ILE A 249 -9.26 1.94 -24.52
C ILE A 249 -10.04 2.93 -25.38
N SER A 250 -9.90 2.81 -26.70
CA SER A 250 -10.67 3.64 -27.63
C SER A 250 -12.16 3.50 -27.35
N LYS A 251 -12.83 4.63 -27.11
CA LYS A 251 -14.29 4.70 -26.88
C LYS A 251 -15.11 4.17 -28.06
N THR A 252 -14.50 4.03 -29.23
CA THR A 252 -15.18 3.62 -30.47
C THR A 252 -15.10 2.12 -30.75
N THR A 253 -14.17 1.40 -30.13
CA THR A 253 -14.01 -0.03 -30.37
C THR A 253 -14.75 -0.78 -29.27
N LYS A 254 -15.91 -1.37 -29.58
CA LYS A 254 -16.45 -2.44 -28.73
C LYS A 254 -15.37 -3.51 -28.69
N PRO A 255 -14.70 -3.77 -27.56
CA PRO A 255 -13.75 -4.86 -27.51
C PRO A 255 -14.50 -6.12 -27.90
N SER A 256 -13.95 -6.89 -28.84
CA SER A 256 -14.42 -8.26 -28.98
C SER A 256 -14.24 -8.94 -27.61
N ALA A 257 -15.16 -9.82 -27.21
CA ALA A 257 -15.09 -10.49 -25.90
C ALA A 257 -13.78 -11.28 -25.68
N GLU A 258 -13.02 -11.49 -26.76
CA GLU A 258 -11.74 -12.19 -26.80
C GLU A 258 -10.51 -11.25 -26.66
N GLU A 259 -10.66 -9.94 -26.90
CA GLU A 259 -9.53 -8.98 -26.87
C GLU A 259 -9.25 -8.39 -25.49
N ILE A 260 -10.18 -8.53 -24.53
CA ILE A 260 -9.94 -8.07 -23.17
C ILE A 260 -9.20 -9.15 -22.38
N VAL A 261 -7.93 -9.33 -22.70
CA VAL A 261 -7.02 -10.17 -21.91
C VAL A 261 -6.59 -9.35 -20.69
N TYR A 262 -7.39 -9.41 -19.63
CA TYR A 262 -6.98 -8.93 -18.31
C TYR A 262 -5.83 -9.80 -17.79
N ASP A 263 -4.90 -9.20 -17.04
CA ASP A 263 -3.64 -9.82 -16.60
C ASP A 263 -3.80 -10.88 -15.49
N ASP A 264 -5.02 -11.32 -15.23
CA ASP A 264 -5.28 -12.43 -14.34
C ASP A 264 -4.75 -13.76 -14.93
N VAL A 265 -4.47 -13.78 -16.24
CA VAL A 265 -4.04 -14.98 -16.98
C VAL A 265 -2.57 -15.36 -16.72
N THR A 266 -1.75 -14.46 -16.17
CA THR A 266 -0.33 -14.77 -15.87
C THR A 266 0.06 -14.74 -14.39
N GLY A 267 -0.90 -14.94 -13.49
CA GLY A 267 -0.64 -15.47 -12.14
C GLY A 267 0.37 -14.70 -11.28
N SER A 268 0.41 -13.37 -11.41
CA SER A 268 0.92 -12.46 -10.39
C SER A 268 -0.20 -12.16 -9.40
N VAL A 269 0.02 -12.50 -8.13
CA VAL A 269 -0.92 -12.29 -7.01
C VAL A 269 -0.93 -10.82 -6.57
N MET A 270 -1.00 -9.87 -7.51
CA MET A 270 -0.95 -8.44 -7.23
C MET A 270 -2.18 -7.77 -7.80
N GLY A 271 -3.12 -7.42 -6.91
CA GLY A 271 -3.86 -6.16 -6.99
C GLY A 271 -4.90 -5.99 -8.09
N GLY A 272 -5.54 -7.04 -8.60
CA GLY A 272 -6.75 -6.88 -9.40
C GLY A 272 -7.98 -6.91 -8.49
N PHE A 273 -8.72 -5.80 -8.36
CA PHE A 273 -10.09 -5.91 -7.86
C PHE A 273 -10.82 -6.91 -8.72
N ILE A 274 -11.30 -7.98 -8.09
CA ILE A 274 -12.16 -8.97 -8.71
C ILE A 274 -13.36 -8.21 -9.25
N HIS A 275 -13.37 -7.99 -10.56
CA HIS A 275 -14.56 -7.58 -11.27
C HIS A 275 -15.54 -8.75 -11.13
N TYR A 276 -16.47 -8.61 -10.19
CA TYR A 276 -17.63 -9.48 -10.08
C TYR A 276 -18.39 -9.47 -11.41
N GLY A 277 -18.60 -10.68 -11.94
CA GLY A 277 -19.64 -10.94 -12.92
C GLY A 277 -19.11 -11.43 -14.26
N ILE A 278 -18.92 -12.76 -14.33
CA ILE A 278 -18.72 -13.59 -15.53
C ILE A 278 -17.24 -13.85 -15.87
N LEU A 279 -16.66 -14.81 -15.15
CA LEU A 279 -15.55 -15.61 -15.69
C LEU A 279 -16.02 -16.25 -17.01
N PRO A 280 -15.21 -16.25 -18.08
CA PRO A 280 -15.54 -17.00 -19.29
C PRO A 280 -15.80 -18.47 -18.94
N SER A 281 -16.71 -19.13 -19.66
CA SER A 281 -17.20 -20.48 -19.34
C SER A 281 -16.07 -21.50 -19.15
N SER A 282 -14.98 -21.36 -19.90
CA SER A 282 -13.77 -22.19 -19.78
C SER A 282 -13.09 -22.08 -18.42
N TYR A 283 -13.07 -20.90 -17.81
CA TYR A 283 -12.48 -20.67 -16.50
C TYR A 283 -13.42 -21.06 -15.35
N GLN A 284 -14.74 -20.96 -15.56
CA GLN A 284 -15.71 -21.49 -14.59
C GLN A 284 -15.54 -23.00 -14.46
N THR A 285 -15.39 -23.72 -15.58
CA THR A 285 -15.12 -25.15 -15.57
C THR A 285 -13.79 -25.47 -14.87
N LEU A 286 -12.71 -24.75 -15.19
CA LEU A 286 -11.42 -24.96 -14.54
C LEU A 286 -11.47 -24.73 -13.02
N LEU A 287 -12.15 -23.67 -12.57
CA LEU A 287 -12.33 -23.40 -11.14
C LEU A 287 -13.22 -24.46 -10.48
N GLN A 288 -14.26 -24.93 -11.15
CA GLN A 288 -15.12 -26.00 -10.66
C GLN A 288 -14.35 -27.32 -10.55
N ASP A 289 -13.47 -27.62 -11.50
CA ASP A 289 -12.62 -28.82 -11.50
C ASP A 289 -11.58 -28.74 -10.37
N ILE A 290 -10.92 -27.59 -10.22
CA ILE A 290 -9.98 -27.33 -9.12
C ILE A 290 -10.69 -27.44 -7.77
N TYR A 291 -11.87 -26.83 -7.63
CA TYR A 291 -12.67 -26.88 -6.41
C TYR A 291 -13.09 -28.32 -6.07
N THR A 292 -13.51 -29.09 -7.07
CA THR A 292 -13.90 -30.49 -6.89
C THR A 292 -12.70 -31.36 -6.49
N ASP A 293 -11.54 -31.18 -7.12
CA ASP A 293 -10.29 -31.85 -6.75
C ASP A 293 -9.84 -31.46 -5.34
N LEU A 294 -9.95 -30.17 -4.97
CA LEU A 294 -9.67 -29.68 -3.63
C LEU A 294 -10.59 -30.30 -2.60
N GLN A 295 -11.90 -30.37 -2.86
CA GLN A 295 -12.86 -30.99 -1.95
C GLN A 295 -12.55 -32.47 -1.73
N LEU A 296 -12.16 -33.20 -2.78
CA LEU A 296 -11.82 -34.62 -2.71
C LEU A 296 -10.54 -34.86 -1.89
N LYS A 297 -9.51 -34.03 -2.10
CA LYS A 297 -8.24 -34.08 -1.35
C LYS A 297 -8.44 -33.66 0.11
N LEU A 298 -9.12 -32.53 0.34
CA LEU A 298 -9.46 -32.04 1.67
C LEU A 298 -10.27 -33.05 2.47
N HIS A 299 -11.24 -33.73 1.85
CA HIS A 299 -12.04 -34.74 2.54
C HIS A 299 -11.17 -35.93 3.01
N THR A 300 -10.16 -36.30 2.23
CA THR A 300 -9.23 -37.38 2.54
C THR A 300 -8.27 -36.99 3.67
N GLU A 301 -7.66 -35.82 3.56
CA GLU A 301 -6.70 -35.31 4.55
C GLU A 301 -7.37 -34.88 5.85
N TYR A 302 -8.58 -34.32 5.81
CA TYR A 302 -9.39 -34.04 7.00
C TYR A 302 -9.69 -35.31 7.77
N LYS A 303 -10.09 -36.41 7.09
CA LYS A 303 -10.29 -37.71 7.74
C LYS A 303 -9.02 -38.23 8.38
N LEU A 304 -7.87 -38.06 7.72
CA LEU A 304 -6.56 -38.45 8.24
C LEU A 304 -6.22 -37.63 9.50
N ALA A 305 -6.35 -36.30 9.44
CA ALA A 305 -6.09 -35.39 10.56
C ALA A 305 -7.02 -35.65 11.76
N LEU A 306 -8.30 -35.96 11.51
CA LEU A 306 -9.26 -36.33 12.56
C LEU A 306 -8.86 -37.64 13.26
N SER A 307 -8.35 -38.61 12.50
CA SER A 307 -7.85 -39.88 13.05
C SER A 307 -6.58 -39.71 13.86
N GLU A 308 -5.76 -38.70 13.53
CA GLU A 308 -4.51 -38.37 14.20
C GLU A 308 -4.67 -37.30 15.31
N ARG A 309 -5.89 -36.81 15.56
CA ARG A 309 -6.20 -35.69 16.49
C ARG A 309 -5.38 -34.41 16.24
N LYS A 310 -5.04 -34.10 14.99
CA LYS A 310 -4.30 -32.89 14.63
C LYS A 310 -5.25 -31.74 14.27
N VAL A 311 -4.87 -30.52 14.64
CA VAL A 311 -5.58 -29.30 14.19
C VAL A 311 -5.24 -29.04 12.73
N PHE A 312 -6.27 -28.83 11.92
CA PHE A 312 -6.14 -28.65 10.47
C PHE A 312 -6.41 -27.19 10.10
N TRP A 313 -5.43 -26.53 9.49
CA TRP A 313 -5.55 -25.18 8.93
C TRP A 313 -5.33 -25.24 7.42
N ILE A 314 -6.24 -24.67 6.64
CA ILE A 314 -6.08 -24.52 5.20
C ILE A 314 -5.75 -23.05 4.93
N ASN A 315 -4.54 -22.78 4.42
CA ASN A 315 -4.16 -21.44 3.99
C ASN A 315 -4.11 -21.43 2.46
N ILE A 316 -5.15 -20.87 1.81
CA ILE A 316 -5.28 -20.86 0.34
C ILE A 316 -4.67 -19.57 -0.23
N TRP A 317 -3.41 -19.22 0.08
CA TRP A 317 -2.86 -17.91 -0.34
C TRP A 317 -1.36 -17.85 -0.66
N GLN A 318 -0.71 -18.96 -1.03
CA GLN A 318 0.66 -18.88 -1.55
C GLN A 318 0.83 -19.67 -2.85
N ARG A 319 1.08 -18.94 -3.95
CA ARG A 319 1.72 -19.53 -5.12
C ARG A 319 3.23 -19.44 -4.91
N THR A 320 3.90 -20.57 -4.78
CA THR A 320 5.36 -20.62 -4.93
C THR A 320 5.68 -20.33 -6.40
N GLY A 321 6.76 -19.61 -6.69
CA GLY A 321 7.14 -19.13 -8.04
C GLY A 321 7.43 -20.20 -9.11
N LYS A 322 6.95 -21.44 -8.95
CA LYS A 322 6.99 -22.48 -9.98
C LYS A 322 5.65 -22.53 -10.72
N LYS A 323 5.73 -22.42 -12.06
CA LYS A 323 4.59 -22.22 -12.99
C LYS A 323 3.51 -23.32 -13.00
N THR A 324 3.55 -24.33 -12.15
CA THR A 324 2.60 -25.45 -12.17
C THR A 324 2.31 -25.91 -10.75
N GLY A 325 1.17 -25.48 -10.21
CA GLY A 325 0.61 -25.94 -8.94
C GLY A 325 0.21 -24.80 -8.00
N LEU A 326 -1.03 -24.85 -7.49
CA LEU A 326 -1.29 -24.36 -6.13
C LEU A 326 -0.61 -25.37 -5.19
N MET A 327 0.29 -24.93 -4.32
CA MET A 327 0.76 -25.77 -3.23
C MET A 327 -0.15 -25.51 -2.02
N VAL A 328 -0.79 -26.56 -1.53
CA VAL A 328 -1.32 -26.60 -0.17
C VAL A 328 -0.17 -27.11 0.68
N GLU A 329 0.44 -26.25 1.48
CA GLU A 329 1.50 -26.67 2.41
C GLU A 329 0.87 -26.94 3.79
N PHE A 330 1.06 -28.16 4.28
CA PHE A 330 0.52 -28.61 5.55
C PHE A 330 1.56 -28.40 6.63
N ASP A 331 1.35 -27.41 7.50
CA ASP A 331 2.22 -27.19 8.66
C ASP A 331 1.88 -28.20 9.76
N GLN A 332 2.76 -29.18 9.96
CA GLN A 332 2.64 -30.23 10.99
C GLN A 332 3.26 -29.83 12.34
N SER A 333 3.78 -28.60 12.50
CA SER A 333 4.73 -28.28 13.57
C SER A 333 4.14 -27.83 14.92
N ARG A 334 2.81 -27.78 15.09
CA ARG A 334 2.19 -27.47 16.40
C ARG A 334 1.42 -28.67 16.94
N GLN A 335 2.10 -29.48 17.75
CA GLN A 335 1.40 -30.26 18.78
C GLN A 335 0.93 -29.27 19.86
N LEU A 336 -0.38 -29.23 20.09
CA LEU A 336 -0.94 -28.66 21.31
C LEU A 336 -0.76 -29.74 22.39
N ASP A 337 -0.03 -29.41 23.46
CA ASP A 337 -0.13 -30.11 24.74
C ASP A 337 -1.50 -29.88 25.38
#